data_AF-A0A2E6TIH1-F1
#
_entry.id   AF-A0A2E6TIH1-F1
#
_cell.length_a   1.000
_cell.length_b   1.000
_cell.length_c   1.000
_cell.angle_alpha   90.00
_cell.angle_beta   90.00
_cell.angle_gamma   90.00
#
_symmetry.space_group_name_H-M   'P 1'
#
loop_
_entity.id
_entity.type
_entity.pdbx_description
1 polymer ?
#
loop_
_entity_poly.entity_id
_entity_poly.type
_entity_poly.pdbx_seq_one_letter_code
_entity_poly.pdbx_strand_id
1 'polypeptide(L)'
;MVSSYSAWSFPRSALLLLAALHFPLSGLEAAPIAYSGKIAVHGENYDGPGHFRFALVDHNGSVLWRNAPGGAAVTTAVNRGHYSVLLGDDATPHMAPIPENLFLDHPVVFLRVHFSQGDGQPFVHLQPDQRILSAAHALTADTAEQARLAFLAEKVEAGAITLDMLAPEVLQELNATQLAPGVV
;
A
#
# COMPACT_ATOMS: atom_id res chain seq x y z
N MET A 1 -21.80 68.34 26.98
CA MET A 1 -23.23 68.22 27.35
C MET A 1 -23.93 67.56 26.16
N VAL A 2 -24.20 66.26 26.28
CA VAL A 2 -25.19 65.38 25.62
C VAL A 2 -25.44 65.41 24.09
N SER A 3 -25.37 64.18 23.54
CA SER A 3 -26.04 63.59 22.35
C SER A 3 -25.54 63.90 20.94
N SER A 4 -25.54 63.00 19.95
CA SER A 4 -25.53 61.52 19.80
C SER A 4 -25.88 61.30 18.33
N TYR A 5 -25.05 60.66 17.49
CA TYR A 5 -25.51 60.02 16.26
C TYR A 5 -24.62 58.82 15.90
N SER A 6 -25.29 57.75 15.49
CA SER A 6 -24.80 56.40 15.23
C SER A 6 -24.05 56.27 13.91
N ALA A 7 -23.12 55.31 13.83
CA ALA A 7 -22.74 54.70 12.56
C ALA A 7 -22.32 53.24 12.78
N TRP A 8 -23.13 52.31 12.27
CA TRP A 8 -22.76 50.92 12.01
C TRP A 8 -21.64 50.84 10.97
N SER A 9 -20.69 49.91 11.12
CA SER A 9 -19.99 49.31 9.98
C SER A 9 -19.52 47.87 10.27
N PHE A 10 -19.65 47.04 9.25
CA PHE A 10 -19.62 45.57 9.18
C PHE A 10 -18.25 44.89 9.43
N PRO A 11 -18.20 43.55 9.65
CA PRO A 11 -17.00 42.82 10.05
C PRO A 11 -16.07 42.54 8.87
N ARG A 12 -14.76 42.54 9.11
CA ARG A 12 -13.73 42.13 8.13
C ARG A 12 -13.17 40.77 8.53
N SER A 13 -13.89 39.72 8.17
CA SER A 13 -13.36 38.35 8.12
C SER A 13 -13.16 37.96 6.66
N ALA A 14 -11.91 37.84 6.21
CA ALA A 14 -11.53 37.02 5.06
C ALA A 14 -9.99 37.04 4.90
N LEU A 15 -9.30 36.16 5.60
CA LEU A 15 -7.95 35.75 5.21
C LEU A 15 -8.05 34.28 4.79
N LEU A 16 -8.15 34.06 3.48
CA LEU A 16 -8.16 32.75 2.83
C LEU A 16 -6.81 32.04 3.08
N LEU A 17 -6.82 30.99 3.91
CA LEU A 17 -5.74 30.01 4.01
C LEU A 17 -5.83 29.08 2.80
N LEU A 18 -5.01 29.34 1.78
CA LEU A 18 -4.78 28.41 0.68
C LEU A 18 -3.83 27.31 1.17
N ALA A 19 -4.38 26.25 1.77
CA ALA A 19 -3.63 25.06 2.13
C ALA A 19 -3.36 24.23 0.86
N ALA A 20 -2.12 24.24 0.39
CA ALA A 20 -1.66 23.34 -0.66
C ALA A 20 -1.74 21.90 -0.16
N LEU A 21 -2.70 21.14 -0.69
CA LEU A 21 -2.86 19.71 -0.48
C LEU A 21 -1.70 19.00 -1.19
N HIS A 22 -0.58 18.84 -0.48
CA HIS A 22 0.51 17.98 -0.92
C HIS A 22 0.03 16.55 -0.74
N PHE A 23 -0.52 15.96 -1.81
CA PHE A 23 -0.81 14.53 -1.82
C PHE A 23 0.54 13.81 -1.75
N PRO A 24 0.87 13.08 -0.66
CA PRO A 24 2.05 12.22 -0.70
C PRO A 24 1.79 11.18 -1.79
N LEU A 25 2.69 11.11 -2.77
CA LEU A 25 2.77 9.99 -3.70
C LEU A 25 3.25 8.80 -2.86
N SER A 26 2.32 8.13 -2.16
CA SER A 26 2.62 6.89 -1.46
C SER A 26 3.14 5.91 -2.50
N GLY A 27 4.35 5.39 -2.28
CA GLY A 27 4.89 4.30 -3.07
C GLY A 27 3.88 3.16 -3.09
N LEU A 28 3.61 2.68 -4.28
CA LEU A 28 2.79 1.52 -4.57
C LEU A 28 3.60 0.29 -4.13
N GLU A 29 3.21 -0.32 -3.00
CA GLU A 29 3.83 -1.54 -2.48
C GLU A 29 2.84 -2.70 -2.53
N ALA A 30 3.34 -3.87 -2.91
CA ALA A 30 2.51 -5.07 -2.98
C ALA A 30 1.93 -5.37 -1.60
N ALA A 31 0.63 -5.70 -1.54
CA ALA A 31 0.00 -6.10 -0.29
C ALA A 31 0.79 -7.25 0.38
N PRO A 32 0.98 -7.21 1.71
CA PRO A 32 1.75 -8.24 2.40
C PRO A 32 1.17 -9.64 2.22
N ILE A 33 2.04 -10.63 2.08
CA ILE A 33 1.65 -12.03 1.84
C ILE A 33 1.66 -12.81 3.14
N ALA A 34 0.49 -13.25 3.59
CA ALA A 34 0.40 -14.14 4.74
C ALA A 34 1.03 -15.51 4.43
N TYR A 35 2.01 -15.89 5.25
CA TYR A 35 2.69 -17.17 5.18
C TYR A 35 2.76 -17.82 6.55
N SER A 36 2.53 -19.13 6.60
CA SER A 36 2.64 -19.91 7.82
C SER A 36 3.35 -21.22 7.56
N GLY A 37 4.13 -21.66 8.53
CA GLY A 37 4.92 -22.88 8.41
C GLY A 37 4.98 -23.67 9.71
N LYS A 38 5.61 -24.85 9.62
CA LYS A 38 5.89 -25.71 10.77
C LYS A 38 7.39 -25.90 10.93
N ILE A 39 7.87 -25.82 12.16
CA ILE A 39 9.25 -26.03 12.58
C ILE A 39 9.29 -27.22 13.53
N ALA A 40 10.16 -28.17 13.18
CA ALA A 40 10.56 -29.24 14.07
C ALA A 40 12.09 -29.28 14.14
N VAL A 41 12.62 -29.42 15.34
CA VAL A 41 14.05 -29.55 15.62
C VAL A 41 14.26 -30.94 16.18
N HIS A 42 15.11 -31.75 15.55
CA HIS A 42 15.34 -33.16 15.91
C HIS A 42 14.06 -34.02 15.98
N GLY A 43 13.03 -33.67 15.21
CA GLY A 43 11.76 -34.40 15.16
C GLY A 43 10.73 -33.94 16.21
N GLU A 44 11.09 -33.04 17.11
CA GLU A 44 10.18 -32.43 18.08
C GLU A 44 9.72 -31.06 17.61
N ASN A 45 8.46 -30.72 17.91
CA ASN A 45 7.93 -29.40 17.57
C ASN A 45 8.68 -28.32 18.36
N TYR A 46 9.25 -27.35 17.66
CA TYR A 46 9.97 -26.25 18.29
C TYR A 46 8.99 -25.25 18.94
N ASP A 47 9.32 -24.77 20.13
CA ASP A 47 8.53 -23.76 20.85
C ASP A 47 9.48 -22.68 21.39
N GLY A 48 9.20 -21.42 21.04
CA GLY A 48 10.08 -20.30 21.39
C GLY A 48 10.29 -19.30 20.25
N PRO A 49 11.18 -18.31 20.44
CA PRO A 49 11.51 -17.33 19.41
C PRO A 49 12.31 -17.98 18.27
N GLY A 50 11.82 -17.87 17.04
CA GLY A 50 12.53 -18.32 15.85
C GLY A 50 13.09 -17.14 15.06
N HIS A 51 14.29 -17.31 14.49
CA HIS A 51 14.90 -16.33 13.58
C HIS A 51 14.81 -16.84 12.15
N PHE A 52 14.15 -16.06 11.30
CA PHE A 52 13.84 -16.43 9.93
C PHE A 52 14.48 -15.49 8.91
N ARG A 53 14.95 -16.07 7.81
CA ARG A 53 15.31 -15.33 6.59
C ARG A 53 14.45 -15.82 5.45
N PHE A 54 13.83 -14.88 4.74
CA PHE A 54 12.94 -15.17 3.63
C PHE A 54 13.54 -14.63 2.34
N ALA A 55 13.39 -15.40 1.28
CA ALA A 55 13.72 -14.95 -0.07
C ALA A 55 12.68 -15.48 -1.05
N LEU A 56 12.35 -14.66 -2.04
CA LEU A 56 11.66 -15.12 -3.23
C LEU A 56 12.70 -15.41 -4.29
N VAL A 57 12.61 -16.59 -4.88
CA VAL A 57 13.53 -17.06 -5.92
C VAL A 57 12.77 -17.49 -7.16
N ASP A 58 13.41 -17.37 -8.31
CA ASP A 58 12.88 -17.90 -9.58
C ASP A 58 13.08 -19.42 -9.70
N HIS A 59 12.64 -19.99 -10.83
CA HIS A 59 12.81 -21.40 -11.16
C HIS A 59 14.28 -21.87 -11.28
N ASN A 60 15.22 -20.95 -11.49
CA ASN A 60 16.65 -21.22 -11.55
C ASN A 60 17.34 -21.01 -10.18
N GLY A 61 16.60 -20.57 -9.16
CA GLY A 61 17.11 -20.27 -7.83
C GLY A 61 17.75 -18.89 -7.70
N SER A 62 17.61 -18.02 -8.71
CA SER A 62 18.02 -16.61 -8.63
C SER A 62 17.14 -15.87 -7.64
N VAL A 63 17.74 -15.02 -6.81
CA VAL A 63 17.02 -14.26 -5.79
C VAL A 63 16.38 -13.03 -6.43
N LEU A 64 15.06 -12.96 -6.34
CA LEU A 64 14.24 -11.84 -6.80
C LEU A 64 13.96 -10.83 -5.69
N TRP A 65 13.80 -11.32 -4.45
CA TRP A 65 13.56 -10.49 -3.27
C TRP A 65 14.10 -11.18 -2.01
N ARG A 66 14.43 -10.38 -0.99
CA ARG A 66 14.78 -10.85 0.37
C ARG A 66 14.13 -9.97 1.42
N ASN A 67 13.82 -10.55 2.58
CA ASN A 67 13.24 -9.82 3.71
C ASN A 67 14.14 -8.66 4.18
N ALA A 68 15.45 -8.78 4.06
CA ALA A 68 16.37 -7.71 4.42
C ALA A 68 17.54 -7.63 3.44
N PRO A 69 17.88 -6.44 2.90
CA PRO A 69 19.02 -6.27 1.98
C PRO A 69 20.36 -6.74 2.59
N GLY A 70 20.53 -6.61 3.90
CA GLY A 70 21.71 -7.07 4.64
C GLY A 70 21.61 -8.51 5.18
N GLY A 71 20.53 -9.24 4.88
CA GLY A 71 20.30 -10.58 5.41
C GLY A 71 20.04 -10.62 6.91
N ALA A 72 19.54 -9.53 7.50
CA ALA A 72 19.01 -9.56 8.86
C ALA A 72 17.85 -10.55 8.95
N ALA A 73 17.71 -11.21 10.10
CA ALA A 73 16.63 -12.16 10.33
C ALA A 73 15.42 -11.48 10.97
N VAL A 74 14.24 -11.94 10.63
CA VAL A 74 12.98 -11.58 11.27
C VAL A 74 12.79 -12.51 12.46
N THR A 75 12.49 -11.95 13.62
CA THR A 75 12.18 -12.75 14.81
C THR A 75 10.67 -12.97 14.90
N THR A 76 10.25 -14.23 15.00
CA THR A 76 8.82 -14.59 15.07
C THR A 76 8.62 -15.67 16.12
N ALA A 77 7.55 -15.55 16.91
CA ALA A 77 7.21 -16.57 17.89
C ALA A 77 6.74 -17.86 17.19
N VAL A 78 7.33 -18.98 17.58
CA VAL A 78 6.92 -20.32 17.16
C VAL A 78 6.19 -20.97 18.33
N ASN A 79 4.94 -21.39 18.12
CA ASN A 79 4.12 -22.04 19.14
C ASN A 79 3.77 -23.46 18.69
N ARG A 80 4.23 -24.46 19.45
CA ARG A 80 4.07 -25.88 19.15
C ARG A 80 4.47 -26.22 17.70
N GLY A 81 5.56 -25.61 17.24
CA GLY A 81 6.10 -25.74 15.90
C GLY A 81 5.47 -24.81 14.87
N HIS A 82 4.37 -24.12 15.15
CA HIS A 82 3.70 -23.28 14.15
C HIS A 82 4.13 -21.81 14.26
N TYR A 83 4.32 -21.17 13.12
CA TYR A 83 4.56 -19.72 13.03
C TYR A 83 3.79 -19.11 11.86
N SER A 84 3.55 -17.80 11.93
CA SER A 84 2.92 -17.02 10.88
C SER A 84 3.64 -15.69 10.72
N VAL A 85 3.74 -15.19 9.49
CA VAL A 85 4.41 -13.95 9.13
C VAL A 85 3.72 -13.31 7.93
N LEU A 86 3.72 -11.99 7.87
CA LEU A 86 3.34 -11.22 6.69
C LEU A 86 4.61 -10.85 5.92
N LEU A 87 4.82 -11.46 4.75
CA LEU A 87 5.96 -11.16 3.89
C LEU A 87 5.72 -9.82 3.18
N GLY A 88 6.69 -8.93 3.19
CA GLY A 88 6.55 -7.61 2.58
C GLY A 88 5.86 -6.55 3.45
N ASP A 89 5.55 -6.87 4.71
CA ASP A 89 5.01 -5.90 5.66
C ASP A 89 6.12 -5.02 6.24
N ASP A 90 6.23 -3.77 5.78
CA ASP A 90 7.27 -2.81 6.20
C ASP A 90 7.17 -2.38 7.67
N ALA A 91 6.01 -2.57 8.29
CA ALA A 91 5.80 -2.39 9.72
C ALA A 91 6.54 -3.44 10.56
N THR A 92 6.90 -4.59 9.96
CA THR A 92 7.67 -5.65 10.62
C THR A 92 9.18 -5.39 10.53
N PRO A 93 9.93 -5.38 11.65
CA PRO A 93 11.37 -5.20 11.63
C PRO A 93 12.08 -6.23 10.75
N HIS A 94 13.02 -5.76 9.91
CA HIS A 94 13.76 -6.60 8.95
C HIS A 94 12.88 -7.28 7.90
N MET A 95 11.75 -6.65 7.56
CA MET A 95 10.87 -7.05 6.47
C MET A 95 10.78 -5.92 5.44
N ALA A 96 11.49 -6.09 4.33
CA ALA A 96 11.46 -5.17 3.21
C ALA A 96 10.18 -5.42 2.40
N PRO A 97 9.56 -4.36 1.86
CA PRO A 97 8.38 -4.50 1.03
C PRO A 97 8.66 -5.30 -0.24
N ILE A 98 7.63 -5.97 -0.75
CA ILE A 98 7.73 -6.74 -1.99
C ILE A 98 7.39 -5.82 -3.17
N PRO A 99 8.22 -5.74 -4.22
CA PRO A 99 7.90 -4.96 -5.41
C PRO A 99 6.64 -5.49 -6.09
N GLU A 100 5.74 -4.59 -6.48
CA GLU A 100 4.45 -4.95 -7.12
C GLU A 100 4.62 -5.73 -8.41
N ASN A 101 5.58 -5.30 -9.24
CA ASN A 101 5.86 -5.93 -10.52
C ASN A 101 6.58 -7.28 -10.39
N LEU A 102 7.05 -7.68 -9.21
CA LEU A 102 7.81 -8.92 -9.04
C LEU A 102 7.04 -10.14 -9.56
N PHE A 103 5.74 -10.22 -9.27
CA PHE A 103 4.90 -11.33 -9.70
C PHE A 103 4.40 -11.20 -11.15
N LEU A 104 4.40 -9.99 -11.71
CA LEU A 104 4.11 -9.74 -13.13
C LEU A 104 5.28 -10.18 -14.00
N ASP A 105 6.50 -9.80 -13.60
CA ASP A 105 7.75 -10.10 -14.31
C ASP A 105 8.16 -11.57 -14.12
N HIS A 106 7.78 -12.17 -12.99
CA HIS A 106 8.12 -13.55 -12.64
C HIS A 106 6.86 -14.37 -12.30
N PRO A 107 6.25 -15.07 -13.28
CA PRO A 107 5.02 -15.86 -13.06
C PRO A 107 5.25 -17.13 -12.24
N VAL A 108 6.50 -17.54 -12.06
CA VAL A 108 6.88 -18.70 -11.25
C VAL A 108 7.92 -18.27 -10.23
N VAL A 109 7.47 -18.19 -8.97
CA VAL A 109 8.32 -17.83 -7.84
C VAL A 109 8.15 -18.83 -6.69
N PHE A 110 9.24 -19.04 -5.99
CA PHE A 110 9.32 -19.93 -4.84
C PHE A 110 9.80 -19.16 -3.61
N LEU A 111 9.18 -19.44 -2.48
CA LEU A 111 9.61 -18.96 -1.18
C LEU A 111 10.65 -19.90 -0.61
N ARG A 112 11.84 -19.34 -0.37
CA ARG A 112 12.92 -19.98 0.35
C ARG A 112 12.97 -19.47 1.77
N VAL A 113 12.96 -20.39 2.73
CA VAL A 113 12.98 -20.06 4.16
C VAL A 113 14.21 -20.66 4.81
N HIS A 114 14.95 -19.83 5.55
CA HIS A 114 15.97 -20.33 6.47
C HIS A 114 15.55 -20.04 7.90
N PHE A 115 15.83 -20.97 8.79
CA PHE A 115 15.50 -20.90 10.20
C PHE A 115 16.74 -21.09 11.07
N SER A 116 16.84 -20.34 12.16
CA SER A 116 17.77 -20.57 13.26
C SER A 116 17.04 -20.42 14.60
N GLN A 117 17.45 -21.22 15.58
CA GLN A 117 16.98 -21.11 16.96
C GLN A 117 17.58 -19.91 17.70
N GLY A 118 18.58 -19.24 17.12
CA GLY A 118 19.33 -18.17 17.78
C GLY A 118 20.57 -18.68 18.48
N ASP A 119 21.15 -17.88 19.38
CA ASP A 119 22.27 -18.28 20.24
C ASP A 119 23.50 -18.85 19.52
N GLY A 120 23.80 -18.32 18.34
CA GLY A 120 24.93 -18.75 17.51
C GLY A 120 24.68 -20.03 16.69
N GLN A 121 23.47 -20.59 16.73
CA GLN A 121 23.09 -21.71 15.87
C GLN A 121 23.03 -21.28 14.39
N PRO A 122 23.50 -22.13 13.46
CA PRO A 122 23.50 -21.79 12.04
C PRO A 122 22.07 -21.71 11.49
N PHE A 123 21.91 -20.96 10.40
CA PHE A 123 20.68 -20.95 9.62
C PHE A 123 20.58 -22.22 8.78
N VAL A 124 19.49 -22.96 8.95
CA VAL A 124 19.19 -24.17 8.19
C VAL A 124 18.10 -23.84 7.17
N HIS A 125 18.32 -24.24 5.92
CA HIS A 125 17.33 -24.12 4.86
C HIS A 125 16.19 -25.13 5.08
N LEU A 126 14.96 -24.63 5.18
CA LEU A 126 13.76 -25.44 5.21
C LEU A 126 13.36 -25.83 3.79
N GLN A 127 13.50 -27.11 3.45
CA GLN A 127 13.12 -27.66 2.16
C GLN A 127 11.75 -28.36 2.23
N PRO A 128 11.00 -28.41 1.12
CA PRO A 128 11.29 -27.78 -0.18
C PRO A 128 10.94 -26.29 -0.21
N ASP A 129 11.54 -25.55 -1.16
CA ASP A 129 11.11 -24.18 -1.47
C ASP A 129 9.64 -24.19 -1.93
N GLN A 130 8.79 -23.38 -1.31
CA GLN A 130 7.35 -23.42 -1.54
C GLN A 130 6.92 -22.48 -2.66
N ARG A 131 6.22 -22.98 -3.68
CA ARG A 131 5.71 -22.13 -4.76
C ARG A 131 4.63 -21.18 -4.23
N ILE A 132 4.74 -19.88 -4.53
CA ILE A 132 3.69 -18.89 -4.23
C ILE A 132 2.87 -18.68 -5.50
N LEU A 133 1.64 -19.20 -5.52
CA LEU A 133 0.73 -19.15 -6.67
C LEU A 133 -0.44 -18.16 -6.49
N SER A 134 -1.08 -18.16 -5.32
CA SER A 134 -2.32 -17.40 -5.07
C SER A 134 -2.07 -15.92 -4.80
N ALA A 135 -1.04 -15.59 -4.02
CA ALA A 135 -0.70 -14.20 -3.73
C ALA A 135 -0.26 -13.45 -5.00
N ALA A 136 0.48 -14.12 -5.89
CA ALA A 136 0.86 -13.56 -7.19
C ALA A 136 -0.37 -13.12 -8.01
N HIS A 137 -1.41 -13.95 -8.07
CA HIS A 137 -2.65 -13.62 -8.78
C HIS A 137 -3.46 -12.51 -8.13
N ALA A 138 -3.60 -12.50 -6.79
CA ALA A 138 -4.32 -11.45 -6.08
C ALA A 138 -3.62 -10.09 -6.21
N LEU A 139 -2.29 -10.06 -6.09
CA LEU A 139 -1.48 -8.86 -6.26
C LEU A 139 -1.55 -8.33 -7.69
N THR A 140 -1.47 -9.22 -8.69
CA THR A 140 -1.66 -8.85 -10.11
C THR A 140 -3.02 -8.20 -10.35
N ALA A 141 -4.08 -8.72 -9.73
CA ALA A 141 -5.42 -8.17 -9.87
C ALA A 141 -5.57 -6.78 -9.22
N ASP A 142 -4.95 -6.58 -8.05
CA ASP A 142 -4.96 -5.29 -7.36
C ASP A 142 -4.19 -4.23 -8.16
N THR A 143 -2.98 -4.55 -8.63
CA THR A 143 -2.20 -3.65 -9.51
C THR A 143 -2.97 -3.34 -10.81
N ALA A 144 -3.66 -4.32 -11.39
CA ALA A 144 -4.46 -4.11 -12.61
C ALA A 144 -5.68 -3.20 -12.37
N GLU A 145 -6.38 -3.36 -11.25
CA GLU A 145 -7.52 -2.50 -10.89
C GLU A 145 -7.05 -1.08 -10.56
N GLN A 146 -5.92 -0.93 -9.87
CA GLN A 146 -5.33 0.38 -9.59
C GLN A 146 -4.86 1.07 -10.87
N ALA A 147 -4.21 0.35 -11.80
CA ALA A 147 -3.85 0.89 -13.11
C ALA A 147 -5.09 1.35 -13.89
N ARG A 148 -6.20 0.61 -13.78
CA ARG A 148 -7.48 1.00 -14.37
C ARG A 148 -8.04 2.27 -13.72
N LEU A 149 -7.99 2.39 -12.40
CA LEU A 149 -8.44 3.59 -11.68
C LEU A 149 -7.58 4.81 -12.04
N ALA A 150 -6.25 4.64 -12.12
CA ALA A 150 -5.33 5.70 -12.55
C ALA A 150 -5.65 6.17 -13.98
N PHE A 151 -5.89 5.25 -14.91
CA PHE A 151 -6.32 5.59 -16.27
C PHE A 151 -7.67 6.32 -16.32
N LEU A 152 -8.63 5.94 -15.47
CA LEU A 152 -9.91 6.65 -15.37
C LEU A 152 -9.73 8.05 -14.77
N ALA A 153 -8.87 8.21 -13.76
CA ALA A 153 -8.56 9.50 -13.17
C ALA A 153 -7.87 10.43 -14.18
N GLU A 154 -6.94 9.91 -14.98
CA GLU A 154 -6.32 10.66 -16.08
C GLU A 154 -7.35 11.07 -17.14
N LYS A 155 -8.39 10.28 -17.39
CA LYS A 155 -9.49 10.68 -18.28
C LYS A 155 -10.42 11.75 -17.70
N VAL A 156 -10.37 12.01 -16.39
CA VAL A 156 -11.15 13.07 -15.72
C VAL A 156 -10.20 14.24 -15.42
N GLU A 157 -9.56 14.79 -16.46
CA GLU A 157 -8.78 16.01 -16.34
C GLU A 157 -9.67 17.19 -15.91
N ALA A 158 -9.08 18.20 -15.26
CA ALA A 158 -9.78 19.44 -14.97
C ALA A 158 -10.22 20.13 -16.27
N GLY A 159 -11.54 20.20 -16.50
CA GLY A 159 -12.11 20.70 -17.76
C GLY A 159 -12.57 19.61 -18.73
N ALA A 160 -12.51 18.32 -18.35
CA ALA A 160 -13.03 17.22 -19.17
C ALA A 160 -14.55 17.32 -19.46
N ILE A 161 -15.30 18.08 -18.65
CA ILE A 161 -16.71 18.38 -18.89
C ILE A 161 -16.80 19.65 -19.74
N THR A 162 -17.11 19.51 -21.03
CA THR A 162 -17.39 20.65 -21.92
C THR A 162 -18.85 21.09 -21.80
N LEU A 163 -19.17 22.33 -22.20
CA LEU A 163 -20.55 22.83 -22.20
C LEU A 163 -21.49 21.96 -23.06
N ASP A 164 -20.98 21.34 -24.12
CA ASP A 164 -21.73 20.44 -24.99
C ASP A 164 -22.10 19.10 -24.32
N MET A 165 -21.42 18.74 -23.22
CA MET A 165 -21.73 17.56 -22.42
C MET A 165 -22.80 17.83 -21.35
N LEU A 166 -23.19 19.10 -21.14
CA LEU A 166 -24.22 19.47 -20.19
C LEU A 166 -25.60 19.38 -20.82
N ALA A 167 -26.57 18.87 -20.06
CA ALA A 167 -27.95 18.82 -20.51
C ALA A 167 -28.49 20.25 -20.77
N PRO A 168 -29.34 20.43 -21.79
CA PRO A 168 -29.85 21.76 -22.17
C PRO A 168 -30.60 22.46 -21.04
N GLU A 169 -31.20 21.72 -20.11
CA GLU A 169 -31.87 22.26 -18.91
C GLU A 169 -30.86 22.91 -17.96
N VAL A 170 -29.69 22.31 -17.78
CA VAL A 170 -28.61 22.85 -16.92
C VAL A 170 -28.03 24.12 -17.53
N LEU A 171 -27.85 24.16 -18.86
CA LEU A 171 -27.39 25.37 -19.57
C LEU A 171 -28.39 26.52 -19.43
N GLN A 172 -29.69 26.23 -19.44
CA GLN A 172 -30.74 27.23 -19.23
C GLN A 172 -30.71 27.80 -17.81
N GLU A 173 -30.54 26.96 -16.78
CA GLU A 173 -30.43 27.42 -15.38
C GLU A 173 -29.17 28.27 -15.15
N LEU A 174 -28.02 27.89 -15.71
CA LEU A 174 -26.78 28.68 -15.60
C LEU A 174 -26.93 30.06 -16.24
N ASN A 175 -27.60 30.13 -17.40
CA ASN A 175 -27.88 31.39 -18.09
C ASN A 175 -28.91 32.25 -17.33
N ALA A 176 -29.96 31.63 -16.77
CA ALA A 176 -30.94 32.32 -15.93
C ALA A 176 -30.33 32.87 -14.63
N THR A 177 -29.36 32.16 -14.05
CA THR A 177 -28.66 32.58 -12.82
C THR A 177 -27.70 33.75 -13.06
N GLN A 178 -27.06 33.83 -14.24
CA GLN A 178 -26.28 35.02 -14.64
C GLN A 178 -27.13 36.25 -14.92
N LEU A 179 -28.39 36.05 -15.31
CA LEU A 179 -29.34 37.12 -15.64
C LEU A 179 -30.14 37.62 -14.43
N ALA A 180 -30.00 37.01 -13.24
CA ALA A 180 -30.56 37.56 -12.02
C ALA A 180 -29.73 38.80 -11.60
N PRO A 181 -30.29 40.03 -11.70
CA PRO A 181 -29.60 41.22 -11.20
C PRO A 181 -29.44 41.06 -9.70
N GLY A 182 -28.25 41.40 -9.20
CA GLY A 182 -27.98 41.42 -7.77
C GLY A 182 -29.08 42.17 -7.02
N VAL A 183 -29.72 41.48 -6.08
CA VAL A 183 -30.41 42.15 -4.98
C VAL A 183 -29.30 42.71 -4.09
N VAL A 184 -28.90 43.96 -4.37
CA VAL A 184 -28.25 44.86 -3.41
C VAL A 184 -29.35 45.53 -2.60
#